data_AF-A0A352RIA4-F1
#
_entry.id   AF-A0A352RIA4-F1
#
_cell.length_a   1.000
_cell.length_b   1.000
_cell.length_c   1.000
_cell.angle_alpha   90.00
_cell.angle_beta   90.00
_cell.angle_gamma   90.00
#
_symmetry.space_group_name_H-M   'P 1'
#
loop_
_entity.id
_entity.type
_entity.pdbx_description
1 polymer ?
#
loop_
_entity_poly.entity_id
_entity_poly.type
_entity_poly.pdbx_seq_one_letter_code
_entity_poly.pdbx_strand_id
1 'polypeptide(L)'
;WIYFTYSKEQKGKGVTALARARRKGNRLVALEDLLVTRSASSTGRHFGSRIAFDGAGHLFFSVGDRGVRPNAQNLSTHAGSILRLDLNGNVPEDNPFVHQTGALPEIWSYGHRNPQGMFYDKNQQRLWSIEHGPRGGDEINLILPGLNYGWPIISYGKEYWNPFPVGEGTEKEGMEQPVKFYVPSIAPGSLLVYSGKAFPDWKGNLFAGALKLTHLNRVEIDNTGRAITEERLLVGLRERIRALAESPEGWLYLSTDSGKILRIRPQ
;
A
#
# COMPACT_ATOMS: atom_id res chain seq x y z
N TRP A 1 0.81 -18.54 12.37
CA TRP A 1 0.62 -18.56 10.91
C TRP A 1 1.52 -17.52 10.28
N ILE A 2 2.02 -17.76 9.07
CA ILE A 2 2.67 -16.76 8.21
C ILE A 2 1.66 -16.41 7.13
N TYR A 3 1.38 -15.11 6.97
CA TYR A 3 0.53 -14.61 5.90
C TYR A 3 1.40 -14.01 4.81
N PHE A 4 1.00 -14.21 3.57
CA PHE A 4 1.66 -13.63 2.43
C PHE A 4 0.67 -13.50 1.28
N THR A 5 1.00 -12.58 0.39
CA THR A 5 0.33 -12.42 -0.89
C THR A 5 1.24 -12.95 -1.99
N TYR A 6 0.65 -13.45 -3.07
CA TYR A 6 1.40 -13.92 -4.23
C TYR A 6 0.60 -13.74 -5.51
N SER A 7 1.29 -13.76 -6.65
CA SER A 7 0.65 -13.82 -7.96
C SER A 7 0.20 -15.24 -8.23
N LYS A 8 -1.10 -15.50 -8.14
CA LYS A 8 -1.72 -16.78 -8.50
C LYS A 8 -2.15 -16.76 -9.97
N GLU A 9 -1.90 -17.86 -10.67
CA GLU A 9 -2.40 -18.06 -12.02
C GLU A 9 -3.90 -18.43 -11.99
N GLN A 10 -4.68 -17.83 -12.88
CA GLN A 10 -6.09 -18.11 -13.09
C GLN A 10 -6.45 -17.94 -14.58
N LYS A 11 -6.67 -19.06 -15.28
CA LYS A 11 -7.07 -19.10 -16.70
C LYS A 11 -6.13 -18.30 -17.64
N GLY A 12 -4.82 -18.47 -17.47
CA GLY A 12 -3.75 -17.79 -18.19
C GLY A 12 -3.45 -16.37 -17.70
N LYS A 13 -4.07 -15.90 -16.62
CA LYS A 13 -3.91 -14.53 -16.08
C LYS A 13 -3.38 -14.55 -14.65
N GLY A 14 -2.62 -13.53 -14.27
CA GLY A 14 -2.16 -13.36 -12.89
C GLY A 14 -3.15 -12.55 -12.04
N VAL A 15 -3.47 -13.05 -10.84
CA VAL A 15 -4.25 -12.35 -9.81
C VAL A 15 -3.49 -12.30 -8.50
N THR A 16 -3.74 -11.28 -7.68
CA THR A 16 -3.22 -11.25 -6.31
C THR A 16 -4.05 -12.21 -5.45
N ALA A 17 -3.40 -13.13 -4.75
CA ALA A 17 -4.05 -14.00 -3.77
C ALA A 17 -3.45 -13.75 -2.39
N LEU A 18 -4.28 -13.76 -1.36
CA LEU A 18 -3.88 -13.80 0.05
C LEU A 18 -3.89 -15.26 0.50
N ALA A 19 -2.79 -15.70 1.11
CA ALA A 19 -2.66 -17.02 1.68
C ALA A 19 -2.01 -16.98 3.06
N ARG A 20 -2.15 -18.08 3.79
CA ARG A 20 -1.39 -18.37 4.99
C ARG A 20 -0.79 -19.77 4.96
N ALA A 21 0.31 -19.94 5.68
CA ALA A 21 0.94 -21.24 5.89
C ALA A 21 1.56 -21.32 7.30
N ARG A 22 1.91 -22.54 7.73
CA ARG A 22 2.73 -22.78 8.93
C ARG A 22 4.16 -23.05 8.50
N ARG A 23 5.13 -22.59 9.29
CA ARG A 23 6.54 -22.92 9.10
C ARG A 23 6.88 -24.20 9.86
N LYS A 24 7.45 -25.19 9.19
CA LYS A 24 8.04 -26.40 9.79
C LYS A 24 9.48 -26.55 9.29
N GLY A 25 10.44 -26.21 10.15
CA GLY A 25 11.85 -26.07 9.74
C GLY A 25 11.99 -25.01 8.64
N ASN A 26 12.57 -25.40 7.51
CA ASN A 26 12.78 -24.54 6.34
C ASN A 26 11.67 -24.64 5.28
N ARG A 27 10.52 -25.24 5.61
CA ARG A 27 9.40 -25.43 4.67
C ARG A 27 8.14 -24.73 5.18
N LEU A 28 7.35 -24.24 4.23
CA LEU A 28 5.95 -23.88 4.47
C LEU A 28 5.09 -25.14 4.29
N VAL A 29 4.18 -25.37 5.23
CA VAL A 29 3.23 -26.48 5.26
C VAL A 29 1.82 -25.95 5.56
N ALA A 30 0.79 -26.74 5.26
CA ALA A 30 -0.61 -26.33 5.42
C ALA A 30 -0.90 -24.98 4.74
N LEU A 31 -0.53 -24.89 3.46
CA LEU A 31 -0.83 -23.74 2.63
C LEU A 31 -2.35 -23.66 2.43
N GLU A 32 -2.91 -22.49 2.70
CA GLU A 32 -4.32 -22.19 2.54
C GLU A 32 -4.45 -20.83 1.85
N ASP A 33 -5.18 -20.79 0.74
CA ASP A 33 -5.61 -19.53 0.15
C ASP A 33 -6.81 -19.02 0.95
N LEU A 34 -6.67 -17.82 1.50
CA LEU A 34 -7.74 -17.14 2.23
C LEU A 34 -8.64 -16.36 1.27
N LEU A 35 -8.05 -15.73 0.27
CA LEU A 35 -8.79 -15.07 -0.81
C LEU A 35 -7.99 -15.11 -2.11
N VAL A 36 -8.60 -15.66 -3.16
CA VAL A 36 -8.13 -15.49 -4.54
C VAL A 36 -8.96 -14.38 -5.17
N THR A 37 -8.31 -13.24 -5.45
CA THR A 37 -9.07 -12.06 -5.87
C THR A 37 -9.66 -12.21 -7.27
N ARG A 38 -10.89 -11.75 -7.44
CA ARG A 38 -11.45 -11.36 -8.74
C ARG A 38 -10.74 -10.12 -9.29
N SER A 39 -9.52 -10.28 -9.80
CA SER A 39 -8.69 -9.17 -10.35
C SER A 39 -7.96 -9.54 -11.65
N ALA A 40 -8.43 -10.57 -12.36
CA ALA A 40 -7.76 -11.06 -13.55
C ALA A 40 -7.78 -10.00 -14.68
N SER A 41 -6.61 -9.68 -15.24
CA SER A 41 -6.46 -8.84 -16.43
C SER A 41 -5.44 -9.44 -17.39
N SER A 42 -5.32 -8.89 -18.60
CA SER A 42 -4.30 -9.29 -19.57
C SER A 42 -2.92 -8.68 -19.30
N THR A 43 -2.73 -7.93 -18.21
CA THR A 43 -1.48 -7.23 -17.93
C THR A 43 -0.64 -7.93 -16.85
N GLY A 44 0.68 -7.68 -16.88
CA GLY A 44 1.64 -8.16 -15.88
C GLY A 44 2.03 -7.14 -14.82
N ARG A 45 1.23 -6.09 -14.59
CA ARG A 45 1.61 -4.96 -13.70
C ARG A 45 0.54 -4.62 -12.67
N HIS A 46 0.95 -3.88 -11.64
CA HIS A 46 0.08 -3.32 -10.60
C HIS A 46 -0.65 -4.39 -9.78
N PHE A 47 0.10 -5.29 -9.14
CA PHE A 47 -0.46 -6.32 -8.26
C PHE A 47 -0.84 -5.79 -6.87
N GLY A 48 -0.35 -4.61 -6.48
CA GLY A 48 -0.43 -4.15 -5.10
C GLY A 48 0.40 -5.03 -4.18
N SER A 49 -0.26 -5.87 -3.38
CA SER A 49 0.28 -6.99 -2.57
C SER A 49 0.62 -6.68 -1.10
N ARG A 50 0.69 -5.43 -0.65
CA ARG A 50 1.09 -5.16 0.75
C ARG A 50 0.02 -5.60 1.74
N ILE A 51 0.43 -6.23 2.86
CA ILE A 51 -0.44 -6.62 3.97
C ILE A 51 -0.16 -5.72 5.18
N ALA A 52 -1.19 -5.33 5.92
CA ALA A 52 -1.09 -4.71 7.25
C ALA A 52 -2.05 -5.40 8.24
N PHE A 53 -1.69 -5.45 9.52
CA PHE A 53 -2.50 -6.08 10.58
C PHE A 53 -2.90 -5.05 11.62
N ASP A 54 -4.18 -5.00 11.98
CA ASP A 54 -4.67 -4.11 13.03
C ASP A 54 -4.29 -4.59 14.44
N GLY A 55 -4.07 -5.90 14.61
CA GLY A 55 -3.88 -6.52 15.92
C GLY A 55 -5.18 -6.76 16.70
N ALA A 56 -6.34 -6.54 16.07
CA ALA A 56 -7.67 -6.73 16.61
C ALA A 56 -8.45 -7.86 15.91
N GLY A 57 -7.78 -8.67 15.09
CA GLY A 57 -8.38 -9.84 14.42
C GLY A 57 -8.56 -9.67 12.91
N HIS A 58 -8.15 -8.54 12.36
CA HIS A 58 -8.26 -8.29 10.93
C HIS A 58 -6.89 -8.08 10.28
N LEU A 59 -6.88 -8.25 8.97
CA LEU A 59 -5.80 -7.84 8.10
C LEU A 59 -6.36 -7.02 6.94
N PHE A 60 -5.50 -6.16 6.42
CA PHE A 60 -5.73 -5.40 5.20
C PHE A 60 -4.74 -5.84 4.15
N PHE A 61 -5.15 -5.86 2.88
CA PHE A 61 -4.17 -5.96 1.81
C PHE A 61 -4.60 -5.24 0.54
N SER A 62 -3.61 -4.74 -0.21
CA SER A 62 -3.84 -3.96 -1.42
C SER A 62 -3.87 -4.80 -2.69
N VAL A 63 -4.68 -4.41 -3.66
CA VAL A 63 -4.70 -4.92 -5.03
C VAL A 63 -4.69 -3.72 -5.97
N GLY A 64 -3.66 -3.59 -6.83
CA GLY A 64 -3.63 -2.51 -7.82
C GLY A 64 -4.69 -2.67 -8.92
N ASP A 65 -4.84 -1.67 -9.78
CA ASP A 65 -5.84 -1.64 -10.88
C ASP A 65 -5.59 -2.68 -12.00
N ARG A 66 -4.49 -3.44 -11.88
CA ARG A 66 -4.05 -4.47 -12.82
C ARG A 66 -3.81 -3.93 -14.23
N GLY A 67 -3.41 -2.66 -14.34
CA GLY A 67 -3.15 -1.95 -15.59
C GLY A 67 -4.41 -1.60 -16.39
N VAL A 68 -5.60 -1.80 -15.83
CA VAL A 68 -6.89 -1.50 -16.47
C VAL A 68 -7.59 -0.47 -15.60
N ARG A 69 -7.35 0.81 -15.90
CA ARG A 69 -7.70 1.94 -15.03
C ARG A 69 -9.18 1.95 -14.57
N PRO A 70 -10.18 1.69 -15.42
CA PRO A 70 -11.59 1.70 -15.00
C PRO A 70 -11.91 0.70 -13.87
N ASN A 71 -11.08 -0.32 -13.66
CA ASN A 71 -11.29 -1.27 -12.56
C ASN A 71 -11.29 -0.60 -11.19
N ALA A 72 -10.48 0.45 -10.99
CA ALA A 72 -10.34 1.10 -9.70
C ALA A 72 -11.64 1.77 -9.22
N GLN A 73 -12.58 2.07 -10.13
CA GLN A 73 -13.90 2.60 -9.82
C GLN A 73 -15.00 1.53 -9.85
N ASN A 74 -14.66 0.28 -10.16
CA ASN A 74 -15.61 -0.81 -10.33
C ASN A 74 -15.60 -1.74 -9.11
N LEU A 75 -16.60 -1.62 -8.24
CA LEU A 75 -16.73 -2.43 -7.03
C LEU A 75 -17.04 -3.93 -7.29
N SER A 76 -17.33 -4.34 -8.53
CA SER A 76 -17.55 -5.76 -8.89
C SER A 76 -16.25 -6.54 -9.14
N THR A 77 -15.10 -5.88 -9.00
CA THR A 77 -13.75 -6.44 -9.08
C THR A 77 -12.93 -5.95 -7.89
N HIS A 78 -11.93 -6.74 -7.47
CA HIS A 78 -11.01 -6.32 -6.41
C HIS A 78 -9.87 -5.43 -6.93
N ALA A 79 -9.73 -5.27 -8.25
CA ALA A 79 -8.62 -4.50 -8.81
C ALA A 79 -8.77 -2.99 -8.50
N GLY A 80 -7.73 -2.37 -7.95
CA GLY A 80 -7.71 -0.96 -7.57
C GLY A 80 -8.35 -0.68 -6.21
N SER A 81 -8.16 -1.60 -5.26
CA SER A 81 -8.76 -1.56 -3.93
C SER A 81 -7.78 -1.91 -2.81
N ILE A 82 -8.16 -1.54 -1.60
CA ILE A 82 -7.66 -2.13 -0.37
C ILE A 82 -8.78 -2.98 0.22
N LEU A 83 -8.46 -4.20 0.61
CA LEU A 83 -9.40 -5.19 1.14
C LEU A 83 -9.21 -5.37 2.65
N ARG A 84 -10.28 -5.71 3.39
CA ARG A 84 -10.23 -6.09 4.82
C ARG A 84 -10.87 -7.47 5.02
N LEU A 85 -10.16 -8.35 5.72
CA LEU A 85 -10.59 -9.70 6.06
C LEU A 85 -10.25 -10.03 7.51
N ASP A 86 -10.96 -10.99 8.09
CA ASP A 86 -10.53 -11.69 9.30
C ASP A 86 -9.23 -12.48 9.05
N LEU A 87 -8.51 -12.82 10.13
CA LEU A 87 -7.32 -13.67 10.05
C LEU A 87 -7.56 -15.08 9.46
N ASN A 88 -8.81 -15.53 9.38
CA ASN A 88 -9.20 -16.78 8.75
C ASN A 88 -9.70 -16.62 7.30
N GLY A 89 -9.70 -15.40 6.75
CA GLY A 89 -10.19 -15.13 5.38
C GLY A 89 -11.68 -14.82 5.27
N ASN A 90 -12.42 -14.84 6.39
CA ASN A 90 -13.81 -14.42 6.38
C ASN A 90 -13.94 -12.91 6.14
N VAL A 91 -15.09 -12.49 5.63
CA VAL A 91 -15.43 -11.08 5.48
C VAL A 91 -16.07 -10.58 6.78
N PRO A 92 -15.53 -9.53 7.41
CA PRO A 92 -16.17 -8.91 8.56
C PRO A 92 -17.54 -8.32 8.19
N GLU A 93 -18.55 -8.51 9.04
CA GLU A 93 -19.93 -8.05 8.77
C GLU A 93 -20.06 -6.52 8.69
N ASP A 94 -19.14 -5.79 9.31
CA ASP A 94 -19.07 -4.32 9.29
C ASP A 94 -18.23 -3.77 8.11
N ASN A 95 -17.85 -4.59 7.13
CA ASN A 95 -17.22 -4.09 5.91
C ASN A 95 -18.19 -3.15 5.14
N PRO A 96 -17.69 -2.07 4.52
CA PRO A 96 -18.55 -0.99 3.99
C PRO A 96 -19.48 -1.42 2.85
N PHE A 97 -19.19 -2.55 2.18
CA PHE A 97 -19.91 -2.98 0.99
C PHE A 97 -20.65 -4.31 1.15
N VAL A 98 -20.75 -4.88 2.37
CA VAL A 98 -21.37 -6.20 2.61
C VAL A 98 -22.83 -6.30 2.15
N HIS A 99 -23.56 -5.19 2.18
CA HIS A 99 -24.98 -5.12 1.83
C HIS A 99 -25.23 -4.41 0.49
N GLN A 100 -24.17 -4.04 -0.24
CA GLN A 100 -24.30 -3.35 -1.51
C GLN A 100 -24.33 -4.35 -2.68
N THR A 101 -25.48 -4.45 -3.35
CA THR A 101 -25.61 -5.32 -4.53
C THR A 101 -24.62 -4.92 -5.62
N GLY A 102 -23.87 -5.92 -6.13
CA GLY A 102 -22.88 -5.73 -7.19
C GLY A 102 -21.50 -5.31 -6.71
N ALA A 103 -21.32 -4.97 -5.42
CA ALA A 103 -20.02 -4.74 -4.82
C ALA A 103 -19.45 -6.05 -4.23
N LEU A 104 -18.13 -6.16 -4.17
CA LEU A 104 -17.44 -7.25 -3.49
C LEU A 104 -17.29 -6.91 -1.99
N PRO A 105 -17.75 -7.78 -1.09
CA PRO A 105 -17.89 -7.45 0.32
C PRO A 105 -16.52 -7.33 1.04
N GLU A 106 -15.43 -7.83 0.45
CA GLU A 106 -14.06 -7.72 0.97
C GLU A 106 -13.47 -6.31 0.85
N ILE A 107 -14.05 -5.45 -0.01
CA ILE A 107 -13.52 -4.12 -0.29
C ILE A 107 -13.63 -3.24 0.96
N TRP A 108 -12.51 -2.63 1.35
CA TRP A 108 -12.43 -1.63 2.41
C TRP A 108 -12.40 -0.21 1.85
N SER A 109 -11.64 0.01 0.77
CA SER A 109 -11.64 1.27 -0.01
C SER A 109 -11.29 1.00 -1.46
N TYR A 110 -11.58 1.94 -2.34
CA TYR A 110 -11.40 1.81 -3.79
C TYR A 110 -10.83 3.10 -4.41
N GLY A 111 -10.63 3.13 -5.72
CA GLY A 111 -10.02 4.27 -6.41
C GLY A 111 -8.51 4.31 -6.27
N HIS A 112 -7.85 3.15 -6.16
CA HIS A 112 -6.39 3.03 -6.04
C HIS A 112 -5.76 2.62 -7.37
N ARG A 113 -4.55 3.10 -7.67
CA ARG A 113 -3.78 2.70 -8.85
C ARG A 113 -2.90 1.49 -8.56
N ASN A 114 -1.93 1.64 -7.64
CA ASN A 114 -1.01 0.55 -7.31
C ASN A 114 -0.35 0.77 -5.94
N PRO A 115 -1.05 0.46 -4.83
CA PRO A 115 -0.48 0.57 -3.49
C PRO A 115 0.64 -0.42 -3.26
N GLN A 116 1.82 0.06 -2.84
CA GLN A 116 3.03 -0.76 -2.65
C GLN A 116 3.45 -0.84 -1.18
N GLY A 117 3.06 0.15 -0.40
CA GLY A 117 3.27 0.22 1.04
C GLY A 117 1.96 0.48 1.77
N MET A 118 1.88 -0.08 2.97
CA MET A 118 0.70 -0.02 3.82
C MET A 118 1.17 -0.33 5.24
N PHE A 119 0.64 0.41 6.21
CA PHE A 119 0.97 0.23 7.62
C PHE A 119 -0.23 0.60 8.47
N TYR A 120 -0.55 -0.24 9.46
CA TYR A 120 -1.58 0.06 10.44
C TYR A 120 -0.93 0.56 11.72
N ASP A 121 -1.11 1.85 12.03
CA ASP A 121 -0.70 2.45 13.29
C ASP A 121 -1.68 2.02 14.38
N LYS A 122 -1.28 1.04 15.20
CA LYS A 122 -2.11 0.50 16.27
C LYS A 122 -2.37 1.48 17.40
N ASN A 123 -1.48 2.47 17.60
CA ASN A 123 -1.62 3.44 18.67
C ASN A 123 -2.73 4.44 18.36
N GLN A 124 -2.87 4.82 17.09
CA GLN A 124 -3.88 5.78 16.63
C GLN A 124 -5.03 5.11 15.87
N GLN A 125 -4.97 3.80 15.68
CA GLN A 125 -5.93 3.00 14.91
C GLN A 125 -6.13 3.52 13.49
N ARG A 126 -5.03 3.90 12.82
CA ARG A 126 -5.02 4.49 11.47
C ARG A 126 -4.35 3.57 10.46
N LEU A 127 -5.01 3.34 9.33
CA LEU A 127 -4.43 2.62 8.20
C LEU A 127 -3.83 3.61 7.21
N TRP A 128 -2.52 3.55 7.00
CA TRP A 128 -1.82 4.35 6.00
C TRP A 128 -1.48 3.52 4.78
N SER A 129 -1.50 4.14 3.61
CA SER A 129 -1.09 3.55 2.33
C SER A 129 -0.18 4.50 1.57
N ILE A 130 0.72 3.94 0.76
CA ILE A 130 1.50 4.69 -0.22
C ILE A 130 1.49 3.95 -1.57
N GLU A 131 1.29 4.69 -2.64
CA GLU A 131 1.08 4.11 -3.97
C GLU A 131 1.81 4.81 -5.11
N HIS A 132 1.95 4.09 -6.22
CA HIS A 132 2.56 4.63 -7.44
C HIS A 132 1.51 5.34 -8.28
N GLY A 133 1.78 6.60 -8.61
CA GLY A 133 1.10 7.35 -9.65
C GLY A 133 1.58 6.96 -11.06
N PRO A 134 1.03 7.60 -12.11
CA PRO A 134 1.54 7.48 -13.47
C PRO A 134 2.87 8.25 -13.62
N ARG A 135 2.98 9.24 -14.51
CA ARG A 135 4.17 10.09 -14.59
C ARG A 135 4.05 11.21 -13.55
N GLY A 136 4.56 10.97 -12.33
CA GLY A 136 4.22 11.80 -11.18
C GLY A 136 2.94 11.30 -10.50
N GLY A 137 2.57 11.95 -9.38
CA GLY A 137 1.34 11.66 -8.66
C GLY A 137 1.42 10.39 -7.81
N ASP A 138 2.60 10.05 -7.28
CA ASP A 138 2.65 9.07 -6.18
C ASP A 138 1.99 9.69 -4.96
N GLU A 139 1.33 8.90 -4.13
CA GLU A 139 0.45 9.42 -3.07
C GLU A 139 0.62 8.65 -1.76
N ILE A 140 0.57 9.38 -0.64
CA ILE A 140 0.32 8.86 0.70
C ILE A 140 -1.13 9.17 1.05
N ASN A 141 -1.86 8.14 1.43
CA ASN A 141 -3.28 8.20 1.75
C ASN A 141 -3.51 7.69 3.19
N LEU A 142 -4.35 8.41 3.95
CA LEU A 142 -4.97 7.90 5.17
C LEU A 142 -6.23 7.14 4.76
N ILE A 143 -6.25 5.83 4.96
CA ILE A 143 -7.27 4.91 4.44
C ILE A 143 -8.45 4.79 5.39
N LEU A 144 -9.64 5.11 4.89
CA LEU A 144 -10.91 5.07 5.61
C LEU A 144 -11.92 4.14 4.92
N PRO A 145 -12.86 3.54 5.68
CA PRO A 145 -13.84 2.61 5.14
C PRO A 145 -14.76 3.27 4.10
N GLY A 146 -14.98 2.57 2.99
CA GLY A 146 -15.94 2.91 1.95
C GLY A 146 -15.52 4.05 1.03
N LEU A 147 -14.40 4.72 1.33
CA LEU A 147 -14.01 5.93 0.59
C LEU A 147 -13.32 5.62 -0.74
N ASN A 148 -13.46 6.58 -1.66
CA ASN A 148 -12.93 6.56 -3.01
C ASN A 148 -11.68 7.45 -3.11
N TYR A 149 -10.53 6.87 -3.44
CA TYR A 149 -9.26 7.60 -3.61
C TYR A 149 -9.05 8.09 -5.05
N GLY A 150 -10.09 8.00 -5.87
CA GLY A 150 -10.24 8.84 -7.06
C GLY A 150 -9.58 8.34 -8.35
N TRP A 151 -8.59 7.44 -8.29
CA TRP A 151 -7.98 6.91 -9.52
C TRP A 151 -9.01 6.16 -10.38
N PRO A 152 -9.05 6.36 -11.72
CA PRO A 152 -8.25 7.28 -12.53
C PRO A 152 -8.95 8.61 -12.86
N ILE A 153 -10.07 8.90 -12.22
CA ILE A 153 -10.88 10.09 -12.50
C ILE A 153 -10.13 11.34 -12.04
N ILE A 154 -9.50 11.28 -10.87
CA ILE A 154 -8.55 12.30 -10.43
C ILE A 154 -7.14 11.74 -10.33
N SER A 155 -6.14 12.58 -10.60
CA SER A 155 -4.74 12.26 -10.40
C SER A 155 -3.87 13.52 -10.41
N TYR A 156 -2.84 13.54 -9.56
CA TYR A 156 -1.75 14.53 -9.64
C TYR A 156 -0.70 14.21 -10.71
N GLY A 157 -0.85 13.08 -11.41
CA GLY A 157 0.10 12.59 -12.40
C GLY A 157 -0.29 12.90 -13.85
N LYS A 158 0.68 12.74 -14.74
CA LYS A 158 0.52 12.92 -16.19
C LYS A 158 0.56 11.59 -16.93
N GLU A 159 0.09 11.60 -18.17
CA GLU A 159 0.31 10.50 -19.10
C GLU A 159 1.80 10.26 -19.34
N TYR A 160 2.17 9.02 -19.65
CA TYR A 160 3.58 8.71 -19.99
C TYR A 160 3.91 9.09 -21.44
N TRP A 161 2.93 9.03 -22.34
CA TRP A 161 3.11 9.22 -23.78
C TRP A 161 3.07 10.70 -24.22
N ASN A 162 2.65 11.61 -23.34
CA ASN A 162 2.57 13.05 -23.59
C ASN A 162 2.60 13.83 -22.24
N PRO A 163 2.50 15.17 -22.21
CA PRO A 163 2.49 15.95 -20.97
C PRO A 163 1.08 16.27 -20.40
N PHE A 164 0.01 15.69 -20.93
CA PHE A 164 -1.36 15.89 -20.48
C PHE A 164 -1.61 15.25 -19.10
N PRO A 165 -2.48 15.86 -18.27
CA PRO A 165 -2.94 15.27 -17.02
C PRO A 165 -3.64 13.93 -17.26
N VAL A 166 -3.61 13.04 -16.27
CA VAL A 166 -4.51 11.89 -16.24
C VAL A 166 -5.85 12.31 -15.62
N GLY A 167 -6.95 11.80 -16.18
CA GLY A 167 -8.28 11.98 -15.62
C GLY A 167 -8.89 13.34 -15.97
N GLU A 168 -9.87 13.72 -15.18
CA GLU A 168 -10.67 14.94 -15.34
C GLU A 168 -10.11 16.12 -14.52
N GLY A 169 -9.24 15.86 -13.55
CA GLY A 169 -8.67 16.88 -12.66
C GLY A 169 -7.84 16.30 -11.51
N THR A 170 -7.51 17.13 -10.53
CA THR A 170 -6.85 16.70 -9.28
C THR A 170 -7.84 16.51 -8.13
N GLU A 171 -9.07 16.99 -8.29
CA GLU A 171 -10.13 16.92 -7.29
C GLU A 171 -11.48 16.73 -7.96
N LYS A 172 -12.40 16.07 -7.26
CA LYS A 172 -13.79 15.88 -7.66
C LYS A 172 -14.61 15.52 -6.43
N GLU A 173 -15.87 15.97 -6.39
CA GLU A 173 -16.79 15.61 -5.32
C GLU A 173 -16.91 14.09 -5.16
N GLY A 174 -16.91 13.62 -3.91
CA GLY A 174 -16.97 12.20 -3.58
C GLY A 174 -15.64 11.44 -3.71
N MET A 175 -14.52 12.15 -3.89
CA MET A 175 -13.18 11.55 -3.97
C MET A 175 -12.23 12.18 -2.96
N GLU A 176 -11.55 11.32 -2.22
CA GLU A 176 -10.61 11.71 -1.17
C GLU A 176 -9.32 12.25 -1.75
N GLN A 177 -8.74 13.21 -1.04
CA GLN A 177 -7.45 13.80 -1.38
C GLN A 177 -6.31 13.10 -0.63
N PRO A 178 -5.13 12.96 -1.26
CA PRO A 178 -3.98 12.42 -0.58
C PRO A 178 -3.47 13.37 0.50
N VAL A 179 -2.98 12.79 1.60
CA VAL A 179 -2.29 13.54 2.65
C VAL A 179 -1.01 14.16 2.12
N LYS A 180 -0.36 13.49 1.17
CA LYS A 180 0.83 13.98 0.46
C LYS A 180 0.90 13.34 -0.92
N PHE A 181 1.26 14.12 -1.93
CA PHE A 181 1.59 13.63 -3.26
C PHE A 181 3.01 14.02 -3.69
N TYR A 182 3.55 13.30 -4.68
CA TYR A 182 4.90 13.52 -5.21
C TYR A 182 4.89 13.78 -6.71
N VAL A 183 5.36 14.95 -7.10
CA VAL A 183 5.67 15.31 -8.49
C VAL A 183 7.08 15.91 -8.50
N PRO A 184 8.09 15.21 -9.05
CA PRO A 184 8.01 13.91 -9.74
C PRO A 184 7.81 12.71 -8.79
N SER A 185 7.34 11.58 -9.35
CA SER A 185 7.21 10.31 -8.64
C SER A 185 8.53 9.83 -8.03
N ILE A 186 8.49 9.38 -6.78
CA ILE A 186 9.60 8.73 -6.07
C ILE A 186 9.63 7.21 -6.30
N ALA A 187 8.55 6.65 -6.86
CA ALA A 187 8.25 5.23 -6.98
C ALA A 187 8.39 4.51 -5.62
N PRO A 188 7.44 4.71 -4.69
CA PRO A 188 7.59 4.25 -3.31
C PRO A 188 7.60 2.73 -3.14
N GLY A 189 8.31 2.25 -2.12
CA GLY A 189 8.31 0.87 -1.67
C GLY A 189 7.30 0.63 -0.55
N SER A 190 7.73 0.00 0.55
CA SER A 190 6.92 -0.11 1.77
C SER A 190 6.69 1.24 2.46
N LEU A 191 5.70 1.28 3.35
CA LEU A 191 5.43 2.37 4.27
C LEU A 191 5.58 1.86 5.71
N LEU A 192 6.06 2.71 6.61
CA LEU A 192 6.22 2.43 8.03
C LEU A 192 5.86 3.68 8.84
N VAL A 193 5.07 3.54 9.91
CA VAL A 193 4.95 4.57 10.94
C VAL A 193 5.96 4.24 12.02
N TYR A 194 6.90 5.15 12.29
CA TYR A 194 7.93 4.87 13.29
C TYR A 194 7.36 4.98 14.70
N SER A 195 7.52 3.92 15.49
CA SER A 195 7.07 3.84 16.89
C SER A 195 8.20 3.68 17.89
N GLY A 196 9.43 3.52 17.40
CA GLY A 196 10.59 3.10 18.17
C GLY A 196 11.11 4.16 19.14
N LYS A 197 11.92 3.71 20.08
CA LYS A 197 12.56 4.58 21.09
C LYS A 197 13.95 5.08 20.69
N ALA A 198 14.57 4.51 19.65
CA ALA A 198 15.94 4.84 19.28
C ALA A 198 16.06 6.24 18.66
N PHE A 199 15.01 6.72 17.99
CA PHE A 199 14.94 8.04 17.37
C PHE A 199 13.68 8.77 17.86
N PRO A 200 13.68 9.38 19.07
CA PRO A 200 12.50 9.99 19.66
C PRO A 200 11.79 11.00 18.74
N ASP A 201 12.55 11.84 18.03
CA ASP A 201 12.01 12.86 17.11
C ASP A 201 11.36 12.28 15.85
N TRP A 202 11.51 10.96 15.62
CA TRP A 202 10.90 10.28 14.48
C TRP A 202 9.54 9.67 14.81
N LYS A 203 9.15 9.64 16.09
CA LYS A 203 7.93 8.96 16.54
C LYS A 203 6.69 9.55 15.89
N GLY A 204 5.88 8.69 15.26
CA GLY A 204 4.68 9.08 14.52
C GLY A 204 4.92 9.47 13.05
N ASN A 205 6.17 9.65 12.63
CA ASN A 205 6.49 9.99 11.25
C ASN A 205 6.35 8.78 10.32
N LEU A 206 6.02 9.07 9.07
CA LEU A 206 5.97 8.08 8.01
C LEU A 206 7.33 7.94 7.34
N PHE A 207 7.75 6.70 7.12
CA PHE A 207 8.95 6.36 6.35
C PHE A 207 8.56 5.53 5.14
N ALA A 208 9.08 5.91 3.98
CA ALA A 208 8.92 5.16 2.74
C ALA A 208 10.25 5.04 1.99
N GLY A 209 10.55 3.86 1.46
CA GLY A 209 11.67 3.70 0.53
C GLY A 209 11.32 4.32 -0.83
N ALA A 210 12.26 5.03 -1.46
CA ALA A 210 12.11 5.52 -2.82
C ALA A 210 12.92 4.67 -3.80
N LEU A 211 12.24 4.06 -4.76
CA LEU A 211 12.89 3.21 -5.76
C LEU A 211 13.50 4.04 -6.89
N LYS A 212 12.83 5.10 -7.36
CA LYS A 212 13.29 5.87 -8.52
C LYS A 212 14.29 6.96 -8.13
N LEU A 213 14.03 7.65 -7.02
CA LEU A 213 14.89 8.74 -6.53
C LEU A 213 15.87 8.29 -5.43
N THR A 214 15.98 6.98 -5.18
CA THR A 214 17.02 6.34 -4.35
C THR A 214 17.30 7.04 -3.02
N HIS A 215 16.31 7.09 -2.14
CA HIS A 215 16.43 7.69 -0.81
C HIS A 215 15.46 7.03 0.16
N LEU A 216 15.63 7.31 1.44
CA LEU A 216 14.62 7.04 2.47
C LEU A 216 13.83 8.32 2.67
N ASN A 217 12.53 8.30 2.36
CA ASN A 217 11.66 9.44 2.51
C ASN A 217 11.04 9.42 3.91
N ARG A 218 11.19 10.51 4.66
CA ARG A 218 10.53 10.76 5.94
C ARG A 218 9.49 11.85 5.76
N VAL A 219 8.26 11.62 6.21
CA VAL A 219 7.20 12.63 6.25
C VAL A 219 6.75 12.78 7.69
N GLU A 220 6.85 13.99 8.21
CA GLU A 220 6.31 14.34 9.51
C GLU A 220 4.79 14.49 9.42
N ILE A 221 4.08 13.83 10.33
CA ILE A 221 2.63 13.82 10.40
C ILE A 221 2.19 14.43 11.72
N ASP A 222 1.31 15.43 11.67
CA ASP A 222 0.72 15.99 12.89
C ASP A 222 -0.36 15.06 13.50
N ASN A 223 -0.84 15.43 14.69
CA ASN A 223 -1.86 14.66 15.40
C ASN A 223 -3.20 14.58 14.65
N THR A 224 -3.46 15.47 13.68
CA THR A 224 -4.66 15.43 12.83
C THR A 224 -4.48 14.53 11.61
N GLY A 225 -3.27 14.05 11.34
CA GLY A 225 -2.95 13.23 10.17
C GLY A 225 -2.51 14.03 8.95
N ARG A 226 -2.16 15.31 9.10
CA ARG A 226 -1.65 16.13 7.98
C ARG A 226 -0.14 16.03 7.88
N ALA A 227 0.37 16.05 6.65
CA ALA A 227 1.80 16.15 6.39
C ALA A 227 2.32 17.56 6.65
N ILE A 228 3.38 17.67 7.44
CA ILE A 228 4.00 18.95 7.84
C ILE A 228 5.29 19.17 7.06
N THR A 229 6.24 18.24 7.16
CA THR A 229 7.54 18.33 6.49
C THR A 229 7.89 17.04 5.76
N GLU A 230 8.72 17.15 4.71
CA GLU A 230 9.32 16.02 3.98
C GLU A 230 10.84 16.14 4.07
N GLU A 231 11.51 15.06 4.45
CA GLU A 231 12.97 14.95 4.50
C GLU A 231 13.43 13.73 3.70
N ARG A 232 14.44 13.92 2.83
CA ARG A 232 15.03 12.84 2.04
C ARG A 232 16.36 12.42 2.64
N LEU A 233 16.32 11.33 3.40
CA LEU A 233 17.45 10.75 4.07
C LEU A 233 18.21 9.79 3.15
N LEU A 234 19.49 9.55 3.46
CA LEU A 234 20.30 8.51 2.81
C LEU A 234 20.47 8.65 1.28
N VAL A 235 20.28 9.84 0.71
CA VAL A 235 20.45 10.10 -0.73
C VAL A 235 21.83 9.64 -1.24
N GLY A 236 22.87 9.79 -0.41
CA GLY A 236 24.23 9.36 -0.73
C GLY A 236 24.41 7.85 -0.90
N LEU A 237 23.48 7.01 -0.41
CA LEU A 237 23.55 5.56 -0.62
C LEU A 237 23.32 5.18 -2.08
N ARG A 238 22.56 5.98 -2.84
CA ARG A 238 22.20 5.72 -4.25
C ARG A 238 21.61 4.32 -4.47
N GLU A 239 20.86 3.85 -3.48
CA GLU A 239 20.21 2.54 -3.51
C GLU A 239 18.69 2.67 -3.69
N ARG A 240 18.11 1.72 -4.42
CA ARG A 240 16.65 1.60 -4.56
C ARG A 240 16.08 0.93 -3.32
N ILE A 241 15.49 1.70 -2.41
CA ILE A 241 15.01 1.19 -1.13
C ILE A 241 13.62 0.56 -1.30
N ARG A 242 13.50 -0.73 -0.99
CA ARG A 242 12.30 -1.54 -1.25
C ARG A 242 11.41 -1.72 -0.04
N ALA A 243 11.98 -2.19 1.07
CA ALA A 243 11.22 -2.52 2.27
C ALA A 243 11.89 -1.95 3.50
N LEU A 244 11.07 -1.62 4.48
CA LEU A 244 11.44 -1.10 5.78
C LEU A 244 10.91 -2.02 6.87
N ALA A 245 11.66 -2.15 7.95
CA ALA A 245 11.21 -2.80 9.17
C ALA A 245 11.78 -2.06 10.39
N GLU A 246 11.03 -2.05 11.48
CA GLU A 246 11.47 -1.54 12.77
C GLU A 246 11.80 -2.71 13.69
N SER A 247 12.93 -2.65 14.40
CA SER A 247 13.29 -3.65 15.42
C SER A 247 12.74 -3.28 16.81
N PRO A 248 12.70 -4.23 17.77
CA PRO A 248 12.26 -3.95 19.14
C PRO A 248 13.07 -2.84 19.85
N GLU A 249 14.33 -2.63 19.46
CA GLU A 249 15.18 -1.56 19.97
C GLU A 249 14.82 -0.19 19.37
N GLY A 250 14.01 -0.16 18.31
CA GLY A 250 13.66 1.03 17.54
C GLY A 250 14.62 1.32 16.39
N TRP A 251 15.44 0.37 15.96
CA TRP A 251 16.32 0.56 14.80
C TRP A 251 15.55 0.34 13.50
N LEU A 252 15.91 1.08 12.45
CA LEU A 252 15.33 0.88 11.12
C LEU A 252 16.19 -0.07 10.29
N TYR A 253 15.56 -1.08 9.72
CA TYR A 253 16.15 -1.98 8.74
C TYR A 253 15.59 -1.67 7.36
N LEU A 254 16.45 -1.71 6.35
CA LEU A 254 16.11 -1.40 4.97
C LEU A 254 16.57 -2.52 4.05
N SER A 255 15.71 -2.96 3.14
CA SER A 255 16.13 -3.77 2.00
C SER A 255 16.26 -2.93 0.75
N THR A 256 17.18 -3.31 -0.13
CA THR A 256 17.42 -2.66 -1.42
C THR A 256 17.12 -3.62 -2.55
N ASP A 257 16.75 -3.11 -3.73
CA ASP A 257 16.58 -3.96 -4.93
C ASP A 257 17.92 -4.60 -5.38
N SER A 258 19.07 -4.15 -4.86
CA SER A 258 20.38 -4.78 -5.08
C SER A 258 20.66 -5.96 -4.12
N GLY A 259 19.72 -6.32 -3.24
CA GLY A 259 19.84 -7.44 -2.31
C GLY A 259 20.52 -7.13 -0.97
N LYS A 260 20.85 -5.88 -0.66
CA LYS A 260 21.43 -5.50 0.65
C LYS A 260 20.34 -5.38 1.71
N ILE A 261 20.68 -5.78 2.94
CA ILE A 261 19.97 -5.42 4.16
C ILE A 261 20.84 -4.44 4.95
N LEU A 262 20.34 -3.22 5.15
CA LEU A 262 21.01 -2.14 5.86
C LEU A 262 20.30 -1.86 7.17
N ARG A 263 21.01 -1.22 8.11
CA ARG A 263 20.48 -0.86 9.42
C ARG A 263 20.87 0.56 9.81
N ILE A 264 19.90 1.33 10.29
CA ILE A 264 20.08 2.66 10.88
C ILE A 264 19.88 2.54 12.39
N ARG A 265 20.87 2.98 13.16
CA ARG A 265 20.86 3.02 14.63
C ARG A 265 21.53 4.30 15.13
N PRO A 266 21.22 4.76 16.35
CA PRO A 266 21.99 5.82 17.01
C PRO A 266 23.48 5.44 17.11
N GLN A 267 24.33 6.47 17.17
CA GLN A 267 25.76 6.31 17.44
C GLN A 267 26.01 5.91 18.89
#